data_AF-A0A965GRT7-F1
#
_entry.id   AF-A0A965GRT7-F1
#
_cell.length_a   1.000
_cell.length_b   1.000
_cell.length_c   1.000
_cell.angle_alpha   90.00
_cell.angle_beta   90.00
_cell.angle_gamma   90.00
#
_symmetry.space_group_name_H-M   'P 1'
#
loop_
_entity.id
_entity.type
_entity.pdbx_description
1 polymer ?
#
loop_
_entity_poly.entity_id
_entity_poly.type
_entity_poly.pdbx_seq_one_letter_code
_entity_poly.pdbx_strand_id
1 'polypeptide(L)'
;MPSYAKFDIWQNTAGIIRQTILQVVTVVKTDTFATTSTTPVDISGLSANITLSSNTNKVLITGTLYAGTDNPYSGAWLFGGLLARNGTAISRHDVASNRGRLFWGTQAPGNTDETIAFPINFLDSPTSTSQLTYSLQAQAESPRTVWINRGAETDGDVSISARFVSTLILMEVAS
;
A
#
# COMPACT_ATOMS: atom_id res chain seq x y z
N MET A 1 -10.66 -19.20 13.50
CA MET A 1 -9.27 -18.75 13.79
C MET A 1 -8.64 -18.34 12.47
N PRO A 2 -7.91 -17.22 12.36
CA PRO A 2 -7.19 -16.91 11.14
C PRO A 2 -6.15 -18.00 10.89
N SER A 3 -6.20 -18.67 9.75
CA SER A 3 -5.17 -19.62 9.35
C SER A 3 -3.97 -18.83 8.85
N TYR A 4 -2.88 -18.81 9.61
CA TYR A 4 -1.61 -18.28 9.14
C TYR A 4 -0.94 -19.39 8.33
N ALA A 5 -0.65 -19.15 7.05
CA ALA A 5 0.26 -20.02 6.31
C ALA A 5 1.66 -19.84 6.91
N LYS A 6 2.14 -20.84 7.64
CA LYS A 6 3.52 -20.90 8.14
C LYS A 6 4.41 -21.55 7.08
N PHE A 7 5.21 -20.74 6.40
CA PHE A 7 6.21 -21.21 5.45
C PHE A 7 7.53 -21.46 6.19
N ASP A 8 7.56 -22.49 7.05
CA ASP A 8 8.60 -22.62 8.08
C ASP A 8 9.96 -23.11 7.54
N ILE A 9 9.99 -23.80 6.39
CA ILE A 9 11.21 -24.47 5.92
C ILE A 9 11.36 -24.34 4.40
N TRP A 10 12.39 -23.61 3.98
CA TRP A 10 12.98 -23.74 2.65
C TRP A 10 14.24 -24.61 2.77
N GLN A 11 14.29 -25.73 2.05
CA GLN A 11 15.48 -26.60 2.01
C GLN A 11 15.97 -26.81 0.58
N ASN A 12 17.29 -26.92 0.40
CA ASN A 12 17.85 -27.36 -0.88
C ASN A 12 17.78 -28.89 -1.01
N THR A 13 18.15 -29.44 -2.16
CA THR A 13 18.17 -30.90 -2.42
C THR A 13 19.11 -31.67 -1.48
N ALA A 14 20.02 -30.98 -0.79
CA ALA A 14 20.92 -31.55 0.22
C ALA A 14 20.36 -31.48 1.66
N GLY A 15 19.12 -31.02 1.86
CA GLY A 15 18.48 -30.91 3.18
C GLY A 15 18.95 -29.73 4.03
N ILE A 16 19.69 -28.76 3.46
CA ILE A 16 20.10 -27.55 4.19
C ILE A 16 18.90 -26.62 4.33
N ILE A 17 18.46 -26.41 5.56
CA ILE A 17 17.41 -25.47 5.92
C ILE A 17 17.94 -24.04 5.81
N ARG A 18 17.24 -23.18 5.08
CA ARG A 18 17.42 -21.73 5.10
C ARG A 18 16.19 -21.10 5.75
N GLN A 19 16.36 -20.48 6.91
CA GLN A 19 15.33 -19.60 7.48
C GLN A 19 15.37 -18.27 6.74
N THR A 20 14.76 -18.23 5.56
CA THR A 20 14.82 -17.05 4.67
C THR A 20 13.74 -16.03 5.03
N ILE A 21 12.60 -16.45 5.54
CA ILE A 21 11.54 -15.56 6.04
C ILE A 21 11.48 -15.69 7.56
N LEU A 22 11.75 -14.59 8.26
CA LEU A 22 11.91 -14.59 9.72
C LEU A 22 10.64 -14.17 10.45
N GLN A 23 9.83 -13.32 9.84
CA GLN A 23 8.50 -12.97 10.33
C GLN A 23 7.63 -12.45 9.18
N VAL A 24 6.31 -12.58 9.35
CA VAL A 24 5.30 -12.04 8.45
C VAL A 24 4.31 -11.23 9.26
N VAL A 25 4.07 -9.99 8.85
CA VAL A 25 3.05 -9.11 9.43
C VAL A 25 2.05 -8.79 8.33
N THR A 26 0.76 -8.84 8.65
CA THR A 26 -0.31 -8.61 7.68
C THR A 26 -1.35 -7.66 8.25
N VAL A 27 -1.77 -6.73 7.42
CA VAL A 27 -2.86 -5.80 7.66
C VAL A 27 -3.87 -5.96 6.54
N VAL A 28 -5.12 -6.12 6.93
CA VAL A 28 -6.26 -6.21 6.01
C VAL A 28 -7.20 -5.07 6.34
N LYS A 29 -7.36 -4.12 5.41
CA LYS A 29 -8.30 -3.01 5.54
C LYS A 29 -9.60 -3.40 4.84
N THR A 30 -10.65 -3.62 5.61
CA THR A 30 -11.99 -4.00 5.12
C THR A 30 -12.98 -2.85 5.12
N ASP A 31 -12.68 -1.76 5.82
CA ASP A 31 -13.47 -0.53 5.86
C ASP A 31 -12.98 0.47 4.80
N THR A 32 -13.67 1.60 4.67
CA THR A 32 -13.33 2.65 3.71
C THR A 32 -12.43 3.72 4.35
N PHE A 33 -11.81 4.54 3.52
CA PHE A 33 -11.15 5.79 3.93
C PHE A 33 -11.35 6.83 2.83
N ALA A 34 -11.39 8.10 3.18
CA ALA A 34 -11.52 9.19 2.22
C ALA A 34 -10.63 10.37 2.61
N THR A 35 -10.08 11.07 1.62
CA THR A 35 -9.31 12.30 1.85
C THR A 35 -9.41 13.26 0.66
N THR A 36 -9.46 14.55 0.96
CA THR A 36 -9.31 15.67 0.01
C THR A 36 -7.94 16.34 0.11
N SER A 37 -7.04 15.78 0.94
CA SER A 37 -5.73 16.37 1.19
C SER A 37 -4.89 16.40 -0.07
N THR A 38 -4.36 17.57 -0.41
CA THR A 38 -3.41 17.76 -1.50
C THR A 38 -1.97 17.45 -1.12
N THR A 39 -1.74 16.99 0.12
CA THR A 39 -0.49 16.43 0.60
C THR A 39 -0.70 15.00 1.09
N PRO A 40 0.33 14.13 1.06
CA PRO A 40 0.21 12.75 1.52
C PRO A 40 -0.23 12.66 2.98
N VAL A 41 -1.28 11.88 3.24
CA VAL A 41 -1.78 11.55 4.58
C VAL A 41 -1.87 10.04 4.72
N ASP A 42 -1.60 9.52 5.92
CA ASP A 42 -1.72 8.08 6.19
C ASP A 42 -3.15 7.59 5.99
N ILE A 43 -3.29 6.46 5.29
CA ILE A 43 -4.56 5.74 5.19
C ILE A 43 -4.77 5.01 6.51
N SER A 44 -5.69 5.52 7.34
CA SER A 44 -5.99 4.91 8.64
C SER A 44 -6.37 3.42 8.51
N GLY A 45 -5.79 2.59 9.38
CA GLY A 45 -5.98 1.14 9.36
C GLY A 45 -5.17 0.38 8.30
N LEU A 46 -4.28 1.06 7.55
CA LEU A 46 -3.40 0.44 6.57
C LEU A 46 -1.91 0.72 6.86
N SER A 47 -1.50 0.41 8.09
CA SER A 47 -0.12 0.50 8.57
C SER A 47 0.29 -0.76 9.34
N ALA A 48 1.51 -1.24 9.11
CA ALA A 48 2.05 -2.46 9.69
C ALA A 48 3.40 -2.18 10.37
N ASN A 49 3.62 -2.77 11.55
CA ASN A 49 4.86 -2.62 12.31
C ASN A 49 5.68 -3.90 12.23
N ILE A 50 7.00 -3.78 12.04
CA ILE A 50 7.93 -4.90 12.01
C ILE A 50 9.24 -4.51 12.72
N THR A 51 9.82 -5.42 13.50
CA THR A 51 11.10 -5.20 14.20
C THR A 51 12.10 -6.22 13.70
N LEU A 52 13.14 -5.79 12.99
CA LEU A 52 14.08 -6.72 12.38
C LEU A 52 15.00 -7.35 13.42
N SER A 53 15.28 -8.64 13.22
CA SER A 53 16.23 -9.42 14.01
C SER A 53 17.69 -9.09 13.69
N SER A 54 17.96 -8.57 12.50
CA SER A 54 19.27 -8.06 12.08
C SER A 54 19.11 -6.81 11.20
N ASN A 55 20.06 -5.88 11.31
CA ASN A 55 20.12 -4.67 10.46
C ASN A 55 20.59 -4.95 9.02
N THR A 56 20.93 -6.21 8.71
CA THR A 56 21.24 -6.67 7.36
C THR A 56 20.05 -7.28 6.66
N ASN A 57 18.95 -7.55 7.38
CA ASN A 57 17.76 -8.17 6.80
C ASN A 57 16.99 -7.17 5.94
N LYS A 58 16.21 -7.70 5.02
CA LYS A 58 15.36 -6.92 4.12
C LYS A 58 13.91 -7.05 4.51
N VAL A 59 13.07 -6.12 4.05
CA VAL A 59 11.62 -6.21 4.20
C VAL A 59 11.00 -6.28 2.82
N LEU A 60 10.44 -7.43 2.47
CA LEU A 60 9.59 -7.54 1.29
C LEU A 60 8.20 -7.03 1.67
N ILE A 61 7.77 -5.99 0.96
CA ILE A 61 6.50 -5.32 1.16
C ILE A 61 5.64 -5.66 -0.04
N THR A 62 4.54 -6.35 0.21
CA THR A 62 3.59 -6.76 -0.82
C THR A 62 2.15 -6.48 -0.41
N GLY A 63 1.25 -6.37 -1.38
CA GLY A 63 -0.16 -6.14 -1.10
C GLY A 63 -0.91 -5.60 -2.30
N THR A 64 -2.12 -5.15 -2.04
CA THR A 64 -2.97 -4.51 -3.05
C THR A 64 -3.80 -3.44 -2.36
N LEU A 65 -3.82 -2.25 -2.98
CA LEU A 65 -4.65 -1.13 -2.55
C LEU A 65 -5.74 -0.90 -3.59
N TYR A 66 -7.00 -0.84 -3.16
CA TYR A 66 -8.10 -0.43 -4.01
C TYR A 66 -8.43 1.04 -3.76
N ALA A 67 -8.43 1.85 -4.81
CA ALA A 67 -8.76 3.26 -4.68
C ALA A 67 -9.54 3.80 -5.88
N GLY A 68 -10.42 4.75 -5.62
CA GLY A 68 -11.19 5.50 -6.60
C GLY A 68 -11.14 7.00 -6.32
N THR A 69 -11.65 7.80 -7.25
CA THR A 69 -11.73 9.26 -7.14
C THR A 69 -12.96 9.78 -7.89
N ASP A 70 -13.41 10.99 -7.58
CA ASP A 70 -14.53 11.58 -8.31
C ASP A 70 -14.01 12.17 -9.60
N ASN A 71 -14.71 11.90 -10.70
CA ASN A 71 -14.36 12.46 -11.99
C ASN A 71 -15.54 13.12 -12.71
N PRO A 72 -16.11 14.23 -12.20
CA PRO A 72 -17.25 14.86 -12.85
C PRO A 72 -16.94 15.47 -14.24
N TYR A 73 -15.68 15.45 -14.72
CA TYR A 73 -15.29 16.14 -15.97
C TYR A 73 -14.26 15.37 -16.80
N SER A 74 -14.41 15.37 -18.13
CA SER A 74 -13.42 14.88 -19.09
C SER A 74 -12.09 15.66 -18.98
N GLY A 75 -11.13 15.15 -18.20
CA GLY A 75 -9.82 15.78 -17.98
C GLY A 75 -8.80 14.83 -17.35
N ALA A 76 -7.51 15.18 -17.47
CA ALA A 76 -6.43 14.43 -16.84
C ALA A 76 -6.25 14.85 -15.38
N TRP A 77 -6.53 13.93 -14.45
CA TRP A 77 -6.45 14.17 -13.01
C TRP A 77 -5.54 13.15 -12.35
N LEU A 78 -4.78 13.57 -11.34
CA LEU A 78 -3.84 12.76 -10.59
C LEU A 78 -4.45 12.42 -9.23
N PHE A 79 -4.52 11.13 -8.92
CA PHE A 79 -4.63 10.69 -7.53
C PHE A 79 -3.69 9.54 -7.27
N GLY A 80 -3.25 9.42 -6.02
CA GLY A 80 -2.33 8.37 -5.63
C GLY A 80 -1.77 8.61 -4.24
N GLY A 81 -0.55 8.16 -4.01
CA GLY A 81 0.09 8.39 -2.74
C GLY A 81 1.43 7.68 -2.60
N LEU A 82 1.86 7.47 -1.35
CA LEU A 82 3.22 7.04 -1.02
C LEU A 82 3.20 5.75 -0.20
N LEU A 83 4.27 4.99 -0.34
CA LEU A 83 4.68 4.03 0.68
C LEU A 83 5.65 4.75 1.61
N ALA A 84 5.38 4.74 2.91
CA ALA A 84 6.21 5.40 3.91
C ALA A 84 6.74 4.42 4.94
N ARG A 85 7.99 4.63 5.36
CA ARG A 85 8.63 3.98 6.51
C ARG A 85 8.87 5.04 7.59
N ASN A 86 8.28 4.86 8.77
CA ASN A 86 8.33 5.82 9.88
C ASN A 86 7.94 7.24 9.43
N GLY A 87 6.87 7.35 8.63
CA GLY A 87 6.40 8.62 8.06
C GLY A 87 7.26 9.21 6.93
N THR A 88 8.41 8.59 6.61
CA THR A 88 9.25 9.02 5.49
C THR A 88 8.97 8.18 4.25
N ALA A 89 8.64 8.83 3.15
CA ALA A 89 8.34 8.14 1.91
C ALA A 89 9.57 7.42 1.33
N ILE A 90 9.36 6.18 0.90
CA ILE A 90 10.35 5.28 0.29
C ILE A 90 9.89 4.89 -1.13
N SER A 91 10.81 4.37 -1.95
CA SER A 91 10.52 3.96 -3.33
C SER A 91 9.88 5.06 -4.19
N ARG A 92 10.48 6.25 -4.19
CA ARG A 92 9.99 7.41 -4.95
C ARG A 92 10.74 7.55 -6.27
N HIS A 93 10.03 8.04 -7.28
CA HIS A 93 10.63 8.47 -8.54
C HIS A 93 11.68 9.57 -8.33
N ASP A 94 12.61 9.71 -9.27
CA ASP A 94 13.57 10.81 -9.31
C ASP A 94 12.89 12.17 -9.42
N VAL A 95 13.58 13.22 -8.95
CA VAL A 95 13.10 14.60 -9.05
C VAL A 95 13.13 15.05 -10.51
N ALA A 96 11.98 15.50 -11.02
CA ALA A 96 11.85 16.06 -12.36
C ALA A 96 11.00 17.34 -12.31
N SER A 97 11.65 18.46 -11.96
CA SER A 97 10.98 19.75 -11.73
C SER A 97 9.85 19.62 -10.70
N ASN A 98 8.66 20.14 -11.01
CA ASN A 98 7.48 20.18 -10.15
C ASN A 98 6.57 18.93 -10.25
N ARG A 99 6.98 17.88 -10.98
CA ARG A 99 6.15 16.68 -11.14
C ARG A 99 6.00 15.93 -9.81
N GLY A 100 4.76 15.52 -9.52
CA GLY A 100 4.44 14.68 -8.37
C GLY A 100 5.22 13.36 -8.42
N ARG A 101 5.68 12.88 -7.26
CA ARG A 101 6.42 11.63 -7.14
C ARG A 101 5.65 10.71 -6.22
N LEU A 102 4.83 9.85 -6.81
CA LEU A 102 3.95 8.92 -6.11
C LEU A 102 4.47 7.49 -6.27
N PHE A 103 4.14 6.64 -5.30
CA PHE A 103 4.43 5.20 -5.32
C PHE A 103 3.30 4.42 -6.03
N TRP A 104 2.06 4.81 -5.75
CA TRP A 104 0.86 4.28 -6.38
C TRP A 104 0.00 5.45 -6.85
N GLY A 105 -0.86 5.22 -7.83
CA GLY A 105 -1.75 6.24 -8.37
C GLY A 105 -1.90 6.12 -9.87
N THR A 106 -2.78 6.96 -10.41
CA THR A 106 -3.03 7.06 -11.84
C THR A 106 -3.23 8.51 -12.25
N GLN A 107 -3.06 8.75 -13.55
CA GLN A 107 -3.45 9.99 -14.21
C GLN A 107 -4.59 9.68 -15.18
N ALA A 108 -5.67 10.47 -15.13
CA ALA A 108 -6.85 10.36 -16.01
C ALA A 108 -7.66 9.04 -15.85
N PRO A 109 -8.35 8.82 -14.70
CA PRO A 109 -9.28 7.69 -14.56
C PRO A 109 -10.42 7.80 -15.58
N GLY A 110 -10.81 6.66 -16.18
CA GLY A 110 -11.70 6.63 -17.34
C GLY A 110 -13.19 6.86 -17.00
N ASN A 111 -13.56 6.73 -15.73
CA ASN A 111 -14.94 6.86 -15.24
C ASN A 111 -14.96 7.41 -13.78
N THR A 112 -16.03 8.11 -13.38
CA THR A 112 -16.30 8.55 -11.99
C THR A 112 -16.40 7.40 -11.00
N ASP A 113 -16.88 6.25 -11.46
CA ASP A 113 -17.20 5.11 -10.58
C ASP A 113 -16.06 4.08 -10.56
N GLU A 114 -14.92 4.41 -11.16
CA GLU A 114 -13.81 3.48 -11.27
C GLU A 114 -13.14 3.27 -9.92
N THR A 115 -13.04 2.01 -9.50
CA THR A 115 -12.14 1.57 -8.44
C THR A 115 -11.00 0.78 -9.05
N ILE A 116 -9.78 1.27 -8.87
CA ILE A 116 -8.57 0.70 -9.47
C ILE A 116 -7.81 -0.09 -8.40
N ALA A 117 -7.33 -1.27 -8.78
CA ALA A 117 -6.42 -2.06 -7.96
C ALA A 117 -4.97 -1.64 -8.24
N PHE A 118 -4.28 -1.18 -7.20
CA PHE A 118 -2.86 -0.80 -7.23
C PHE A 118 -2.03 -1.88 -6.53
N PRO A 119 -1.19 -2.63 -7.26
CA PRO A 119 -0.30 -3.61 -6.65
C PRO A 119 0.80 -2.89 -5.86
N ILE A 120 1.12 -3.42 -4.69
CA ILE A 120 2.20 -2.93 -3.83
C ILE A 120 3.30 -3.97 -3.88
N ASN A 121 4.49 -3.61 -4.37
CA ASN A 121 5.66 -4.49 -4.40
C ASN A 121 6.93 -3.67 -4.22
N PHE A 122 7.63 -3.83 -3.10
CA PHE A 122 8.90 -3.15 -2.83
C PHE A 122 9.79 -4.00 -1.89
N LEU A 123 11.09 -4.00 -2.13
CA LEU A 123 12.08 -4.64 -1.25
C LEU A 123 12.91 -3.56 -0.57
N ASP A 124 12.65 -3.31 0.70
CA ASP A 124 13.39 -2.35 1.50
C ASP A 124 14.60 -3.00 2.19
N SER A 125 15.68 -2.24 2.38
CA SER A 125 16.91 -2.68 3.07
C SER A 125 17.25 -1.71 4.22
N PRO A 126 16.41 -1.62 5.26
CA PRO A 126 16.67 -0.76 6.42
C PRO A 126 17.90 -1.25 7.20
N THR A 127 18.69 -0.31 7.71
CA THR A 127 19.89 -0.59 8.52
C THR A 127 19.59 -0.50 10.02
N SER A 128 18.38 -0.88 10.44
CA SER A 128 17.88 -0.72 11.82
C SER A 128 17.20 -1.99 12.31
N THR A 129 17.40 -2.30 13.60
CA THR A 129 16.65 -3.33 14.34
C THR A 129 15.57 -2.74 15.24
N SER A 130 15.43 -1.41 15.31
CA SER A 130 14.29 -0.77 15.96
C SER A 130 13.00 -1.07 15.20
N GLN A 131 11.85 -0.94 15.88
CA GLN A 131 10.56 -1.06 15.23
C GLN A 131 10.45 -0.08 14.05
N LEU A 132 10.04 -0.61 12.91
CA LEU A 132 9.73 0.13 11.69
C LEU A 132 8.22 0.05 11.45
N THR A 133 7.60 1.18 11.15
CA THR A 133 6.22 1.28 10.72
C THR A 133 6.17 1.54 9.23
N TYR A 134 5.55 0.65 8.47
CA TYR A 134 5.25 0.87 7.06
C TYR A 134 3.78 1.27 6.92
N SER A 135 3.51 2.38 6.25
CA SER A 135 2.15 2.86 5.96
C SER A 135 1.97 3.15 4.48
N LEU A 136 0.73 2.94 4.00
CA LEU A 136 0.29 3.51 2.74
C LEU A 136 -0.37 4.85 3.00
N GLN A 137 0.02 5.84 2.20
CA GLN A 137 -0.50 7.20 2.25
C GLN A 137 -1.32 7.48 1.00
N ALA A 138 -2.29 8.40 1.11
CA ALA A 138 -3.10 8.90 0.01
C ALA A 138 -2.98 10.42 -0.12
N GLN A 139 -3.09 10.90 -1.34
CA GLN A 139 -3.10 12.30 -1.73
C GLN A 139 -4.09 12.49 -2.88
N ALA A 140 -4.95 13.48 -2.73
CA ALA A 140 -5.87 13.94 -3.76
C ALA A 140 -5.27 15.08 -4.58
N GLU A 141 -5.79 15.28 -5.78
CA GLU A 141 -5.71 16.55 -6.49
C GLU A 141 -6.92 17.40 -6.11
N SER A 142 -6.74 18.70 -5.85
CA SER A 142 -7.87 19.59 -5.55
C SER A 142 -8.74 19.80 -6.78
N PRO A 143 -10.09 19.79 -6.68
CA PRO A 143 -10.91 19.72 -5.46
C PRO A 143 -11.46 18.32 -5.16
N ARG A 144 -10.75 17.26 -5.54
CA ARG A 144 -11.23 15.87 -5.55
C ARG A 144 -11.07 15.17 -4.21
N THR A 145 -11.80 14.07 -4.08
CA THR A 145 -11.71 13.13 -2.98
C THR A 145 -11.15 11.82 -3.49
N VAL A 146 -10.13 11.30 -2.80
CA VAL A 146 -9.69 9.92 -2.99
C VAL A 146 -10.42 9.04 -2.00
N TRP A 147 -10.99 7.95 -2.49
CA TRP A 147 -11.59 6.91 -1.66
C TRP A 147 -10.77 5.63 -1.72
N ILE A 148 -10.67 4.95 -0.58
CA ILE A 148 -10.05 3.64 -0.45
C ILE A 148 -11.14 2.60 -0.26
N ASN A 149 -10.97 1.45 -0.92
CA ASN A 149 -11.89 0.31 -0.94
C ASN A 149 -13.26 0.57 -1.59
N ARG A 150 -13.39 1.64 -2.40
CA ARG A 150 -14.59 2.01 -3.15
C ARG A 150 -14.34 3.10 -4.19
N GLY A 151 -15.33 3.35 -5.04
CA GLY A 151 -15.40 4.47 -5.98
C GLY A 151 -16.17 5.69 -5.44
N ALA A 152 -16.34 6.68 -6.33
CA ALA A 152 -17.05 7.95 -6.07
C ALA A 152 -18.57 7.85 -6.03
N GLU A 153 -19.10 6.70 -6.41
CA GLU A 153 -20.53 6.42 -6.46
C GLU A 153 -21.24 6.93 -5.20
N THR A 154 -22.48 7.41 -5.36
CA THR A 154 -23.33 7.70 -4.21
C THR A 154 -23.36 6.44 -3.36
N ASP A 155 -23.06 6.55 -2.07
CA ASP A 155 -23.01 5.43 -1.11
C ASP A 155 -24.41 4.86 -0.87
N GLY A 156 -25.06 4.40 -1.92
CA GLY A 156 -26.37 3.81 -1.92
C GLY A 156 -26.25 2.30 -1.92
N ASP A 157 -27.27 1.65 -1.36
CA ASP A 157 -27.37 0.19 -1.30
C ASP A 157 -27.79 -0.38 -2.67
N VAL A 158 -26.93 -0.25 -3.68
CA VAL A 158 -27.16 -0.77 -5.05
C VAL A 158 -26.07 -1.75 -5.45
N SER A 159 -26.44 -2.78 -6.22
CA SER A 159 -25.55 -3.91 -6.56
C SER A 159 -24.31 -3.54 -7.38
N ILE A 160 -24.28 -2.34 -7.97
CA ILE A 160 -23.16 -1.83 -8.76
C ILE A 160 -22.07 -1.14 -7.92
N SER A 161 -22.31 -0.90 -6.63
CA SER A 161 -21.39 -0.19 -5.73
C SER A 161 -20.63 -1.15 -4.82
N ALA A 162 -19.81 -2.01 -5.42
CA ALA A 162 -19.04 -3.03 -4.70
C ALA A 162 -18.06 -2.41 -3.69
N ARG A 163 -17.77 -3.14 -2.61
CA ARG A 163 -16.73 -2.81 -1.62
C ARG A 163 -15.56 -3.75 -1.78
N PHE A 164 -14.36 -3.17 -1.76
CA PHE A 164 -13.12 -3.91 -1.96
C PHE A 164 -12.35 -4.06 -0.64
N VAL A 165 -11.33 -4.91 -0.64
CA VAL A 165 -10.48 -5.15 0.52
C VAL A 165 -9.03 -4.89 0.11
N SER A 166 -8.34 -4.06 0.88
CA SER A 166 -6.92 -3.76 0.66
C SER A 166 -6.05 -4.52 1.66
N THR A 167 -4.84 -4.85 1.25
CA THR A 167 -3.88 -5.61 2.06
C THR A 167 -2.50 -4.97 2.04
N LEU A 168 -1.80 -5.06 3.17
CA LEU A 168 -0.38 -4.73 3.30
C LEU A 168 0.30 -5.85 4.07
N ILE A 169 1.29 -6.46 3.48
CA ILE A 169 2.03 -7.60 4.02
C ILE A 169 3.51 -7.23 4.05
N LEU A 170 4.13 -7.40 5.22
CA LEU A 170 5.56 -7.24 5.43
C LEU A 170 6.17 -8.61 5.72
N MET A 171 7.25 -8.96 5.02
CA MET A 171 8.03 -10.16 5.30
C MET A 171 9.46 -9.75 5.59
N GLU A 172 9.98 -10.07 6.78
CA GLU A 172 11.42 -9.95 7.03
C GLU A 172 12.13 -11.09 6.31
N VAL A 173 13.05 -10.73 5.43
CA VAL A 173 13.85 -11.66 4.65
C VAL A 173 15.28 -11.65 5.19
N ALA A 174 15.76 -12.80 5.63
CA ALA A 174 17.16 -12.99 6.02
C ALA A 174 18.08 -12.76 4.81
N SER A 175 19.13 -11.99 5.01
CA SER A 175 20.19 -11.81 4.00
C SER A 175 21.19 -12.97 3.99
#